data_AF-A0A0G1XDK4-F1
#
_entry.id   AF-A0A0G1XDK4-F1
#
_cell.length_a   1.000
_cell.length_b   1.000
_cell.length_c   1.000
_cell.angle_alpha   90.00
_cell.angle_beta   90.00
_cell.angle_gamma   90.00
#
_symmetry.space_group_name_H-M   'P 1'
#
loop_
_entity.id
_entity.type
_entity.pdbx_description
1 polymer ?
#
loop_
_entity_poly.entity_id
_entity_poly.type
_entity_poly.pdbx_seq_one_letter_code
_entity_poly.pdbx_strand_id
1 'polypeptide(L)'
;MAKKQQSWGWVIGIVAVVVVLLAVKMYSGTLSRVSSDDDQAYSGDKTGVEPFLATLMPEDWKYYANAKKDIQSLLANQEITFYVVEDPQDTNLAYFAAYAYNNDLKNETLSIYKYTKSTYEYERIWRQTYASGDVAWMGNTYSLPVWRLVGYDNGKLIVLVEDSDNSPGICAQPFLVGIDNENVARLFTLDLANPSAGLAPYTPDEELVGQATAKQNECLSDM
;
A
#
# COMPACT_ATOMS: atom_id res chain seq x y z
N MET A 1 -37.08 41.89 -49.80
CA MET A 1 -36.39 40.61 -49.56
C MET A 1 -36.03 40.52 -48.08
N ALA A 2 -36.74 39.69 -47.31
CA ALA A 2 -36.44 39.49 -45.89
C ALA A 2 -35.51 38.28 -45.73
N LYS A 3 -34.32 38.50 -45.15
CA LYS A 3 -33.39 37.41 -44.79
C LYS A 3 -33.92 36.70 -43.54
N LYS A 4 -34.28 35.42 -43.67
CA LYS A 4 -34.57 34.54 -42.53
C LYS A 4 -33.29 34.37 -41.70
N GLN A 5 -33.22 34.99 -40.52
CA GLN A 5 -32.28 34.59 -39.48
C GLN A 5 -32.71 33.22 -38.97
N GLN A 6 -32.01 32.20 -39.43
CA GLN A 6 -32.14 30.84 -38.92
C GLN A 6 -31.50 30.85 -37.52
N SER A 7 -32.33 30.79 -36.48
CA SER A 7 -31.88 30.66 -35.08
C SER A 7 -30.93 29.46 -34.97
N TRP A 8 -29.79 29.59 -34.30
CA TRP A 8 -28.89 28.46 -33.98
C TRP A 8 -29.06 27.98 -32.54
N GLY A 9 -29.93 28.64 -31.76
CA GLY A 9 -30.06 28.40 -30.31
C GLY A 9 -30.54 26.99 -29.96
N TRP A 10 -31.43 26.41 -30.77
CA TRP A 10 -31.91 25.03 -30.58
C TRP A 10 -30.83 23.95 -30.78
N VAL A 11 -29.80 24.18 -31.61
CA VAL A 11 -28.73 23.19 -31.82
C VAL A 11 -27.83 23.11 -30.58
N ILE A 12 -27.52 24.27 -29.98
CA ILE A 12 -26.68 24.34 -28.77
C ILE A 12 -27.39 23.67 -27.58
N GLY A 13 -28.71 23.87 -27.45
CA GLY A 13 -29.50 23.23 -26.39
C GLY A 13 -29.49 21.70 -26.46
N ILE A 14 -29.60 21.13 -27.67
CA ILE A 14 -29.61 19.66 -27.84
C ILE A 14 -28.25 19.05 -27.48
N VAL A 15 -27.14 19.69 -27.87
CA VAL A 15 -25.79 19.17 -27.57
C VAL A 15 -25.53 19.15 -26.05
N ALA A 16 -25.95 20.19 -25.32
CA ALA A 16 -25.79 20.22 -23.86
C ALA A 16 -26.57 19.10 -23.15
N VAL A 17 -27.81 18.82 -23.58
CA VAL A 17 -28.63 17.75 -23.00
C VAL A 17 -28.02 16.37 -23.26
N VAL A 18 -27.47 16.12 -24.45
CA VAL A 18 -26.81 14.84 -24.78
C VAL A 18 -25.56 14.62 -23.93
N VAL A 19 -24.74 15.65 -23.71
CA VAL A 19 -23.54 15.55 -22.86
C VAL A 19 -23.91 15.24 -21.41
N VAL A 20 -24.95 15.88 -20.86
CA VAL A 20 -25.43 15.60 -19.49
C VAL A 20 -25.99 14.17 -19.38
N LEU A 21 -26.75 13.70 -20.37
CA LEU A 21 -27.28 12.32 -20.36
C LEU A 21 -26.18 11.26 -20.44
N LEU A 22 -25.11 11.52 -21.19
CA LEU A 22 -23.94 10.62 -21.25
C LEU A 22 -23.16 10.61 -19.93
N ALA A 23 -22.98 11.76 -19.29
CA ALA A 23 -22.34 11.85 -17.98
C ALA A 23 -23.15 11.12 -16.88
N VAL A 24 -24.49 11.26 -16.89
CA VAL A 24 -25.36 10.55 -15.94
C VAL A 24 -25.31 9.03 -16.15
N LYS A 25 -25.26 8.54 -17.40
CA LYS A 25 -25.10 7.10 -17.67
C LYS A 25 -23.73 6.55 -17.24
N MET A 26 -22.65 7.32 -17.37
CA MET A 26 -21.35 6.90 -16.86
C MET A 26 -21.30 6.85 -15.33
N TYR A 27 -22.04 7.71 -14.64
CA TYR A 27 -22.07 7.76 -13.17
C TYR A 27 -23.04 6.77 -12.51
N SER A 28 -24.05 6.27 -13.23
CA SER A 28 -25.07 5.36 -12.67
C SER A 28 -24.73 3.87 -12.83
N GLY A 29 -23.52 3.54 -13.33
CA GLY A 29 -23.06 2.16 -13.53
C GLY A 29 -22.54 1.43 -12.30
N THR A 30 -22.45 2.09 -11.14
CA THR A 30 -21.88 1.49 -9.91
C THR A 30 -22.75 1.82 -8.70
N LEU A 31 -23.91 1.16 -8.58
CA LEU A 31 -24.61 1.02 -7.29
C LEU A 31 -25.48 -0.24 -7.27
N SER A 32 -24.92 -1.24 -6.58
CA SER A 32 -25.57 -2.28 -5.76
C SER A 32 -26.56 -3.24 -6.40
N ARG A 33 -26.11 -4.50 -6.53
CA ARG A 33 -26.96 -5.67 -6.27
C ARG A 33 -26.47 -6.32 -4.97
N VAL A 34 -27.04 -5.89 -3.84
CA VAL A 34 -27.00 -6.64 -2.59
C VAL A 34 -28.03 -7.76 -2.75
N SER A 35 -27.58 -9.02 -2.71
CA SER A 35 -28.43 -10.18 -2.49
C SER A 35 -27.97 -10.81 -1.19
N SER A 36 -28.90 -10.88 -0.23
CA SER A 36 -28.75 -11.59 1.03
C SER A 36 -29.16 -13.05 0.84
N ASP A 37 -28.50 -13.90 1.63
CA ASP A 37 -28.90 -15.23 2.10
C ASP A 37 -28.87 -16.39 1.10
N ASP A 38 -27.84 -17.23 1.24
CA ASP A 38 -28.06 -18.60 1.69
C ASP A 38 -26.75 -19.25 2.16
N ASP A 39 -26.81 -19.80 3.37
CA ASP A 39 -25.79 -20.61 4.03
C ASP A 39 -25.38 -21.80 3.15
N GLN A 40 -24.15 -21.78 2.63
CA GLN A 40 -23.42 -22.99 2.31
C GLN A 40 -22.05 -22.95 2.98
N ALA A 41 -21.83 -23.99 3.80
CA ALA A 41 -20.56 -24.33 4.41
C ALA A 41 -19.46 -24.24 3.34
N TYR A 42 -18.65 -23.19 3.46
CA TYR A 42 -17.50 -22.95 2.61
C TYR A 42 -16.44 -23.99 2.98
N SER A 43 -16.46 -25.12 2.28
CA SER A 43 -15.29 -25.97 2.07
C SER A 43 -14.30 -25.12 1.28
N GLY A 44 -13.52 -24.31 2.00
CA GLY A 44 -12.51 -23.42 1.44
C GLY A 44 -11.47 -24.20 0.66
N ASP A 45 -11.69 -24.28 -0.65
CA ASP A 45 -10.67 -24.60 -1.63
C ASP A 45 -9.60 -23.50 -1.48
N LYS A 46 -8.50 -23.86 -0.81
CA LYS A 46 -7.32 -23.01 -0.71
C LYS A 46 -6.77 -22.88 -2.12
N THR A 47 -7.19 -21.85 -2.85
CA THR A 47 -6.30 -21.18 -3.82
C THR A 47 -5.19 -20.49 -2.99
N GLY A 48 -4.37 -21.32 -2.33
CA GLY A 48 -3.43 -20.96 -1.29
C GLY A 48 -2.21 -20.37 -1.92
N VAL A 49 -2.16 -19.05 -1.99
CA VAL A 49 -0.92 -18.34 -2.18
C VAL A 49 -0.13 -18.52 -0.89
N GLU A 50 0.99 -19.24 -0.95
CA GLU A 50 1.86 -19.38 0.21
C GLU A 50 2.31 -17.99 0.69
N PRO A 51 2.22 -17.72 2.00
CA PRO A 51 2.67 -16.46 2.55
C PRO A 51 4.20 -16.33 2.41
N PHE A 52 4.69 -15.11 2.16
CA PHE A 52 6.05 -14.88 1.69
C PHE A 52 6.74 -13.70 2.39
N LEU A 53 7.93 -13.94 2.95
CA LEU A 53 8.75 -12.96 3.68
C LEU A 53 10.02 -12.51 2.92
N ALA A 54 10.11 -12.73 1.60
CA ALA A 54 11.28 -12.21 0.89
C ALA A 54 11.14 -10.73 0.59
N THR A 55 11.96 -9.97 1.31
CA THR A 55 12.17 -8.55 1.15
C THR A 55 13.55 -8.32 0.53
N LEU A 56 13.64 -7.34 -0.37
CA LEU A 56 14.90 -6.84 -0.90
C LEU A 56 15.22 -5.51 -0.24
N MET A 57 16.50 -5.24 0.05
CA MET A 57 16.91 -3.87 0.33
C MET A 57 16.66 -3.02 -0.92
N PRO A 58 16.19 -1.76 -0.78
CA PRO A 58 15.91 -0.89 -1.92
C PRO A 58 17.10 -0.79 -2.87
N GLU A 59 18.32 -0.67 -2.36
CA GLU A 59 19.54 -0.51 -3.15
C GLU A 59 19.89 -1.75 -3.99
N ASP A 60 19.49 -2.94 -3.52
CA ASP A 60 19.68 -4.21 -4.23
C ASP A 60 18.60 -4.44 -5.30
N TRP A 61 17.51 -3.67 -5.26
CA TRP A 61 16.44 -3.76 -6.23
C TRP A 61 16.81 -3.00 -7.50
N LYS A 62 17.03 -3.72 -8.61
CA LYS A 62 17.47 -3.15 -9.91
C LYS A 62 16.61 -2.00 -10.47
N TYR A 63 15.38 -1.82 -9.98
CA TYR A 63 14.46 -0.75 -10.41
C TYR A 63 14.47 0.49 -9.50
N TYR A 64 15.20 0.45 -8.40
CA TYR A 64 15.20 1.47 -7.35
C TYR A 64 15.42 2.89 -7.87
N ALA A 65 16.43 3.11 -8.71
CA ALA A 65 16.75 4.44 -9.21
C ALA A 65 15.58 5.05 -10.03
N ASN A 66 14.89 4.23 -10.81
CA ASN A 66 13.73 4.67 -11.59
C ASN A 66 12.53 4.92 -10.66
N ALA A 67 12.19 3.95 -9.82
CA ALA A 67 11.07 4.06 -8.87
C ALA A 67 11.22 5.28 -7.94
N LYS A 68 12.44 5.55 -7.44
CA LYS A 68 12.74 6.72 -6.61
C LYS A 68 12.51 8.02 -7.38
N LYS A 69 13.03 8.12 -8.60
CA LYS A 69 12.82 9.29 -9.47
C LYS A 69 11.33 9.53 -9.76
N ASP A 70 10.60 8.45 -10.00
CA ASP A 70 9.18 8.47 -10.31
C ASP A 70 8.36 9.02 -9.14
N ILE A 71 8.54 8.50 -7.92
CA ILE A 71 7.79 9.01 -6.75
C ILE A 71 8.20 10.45 -6.38
N GLN A 72 9.46 10.84 -6.59
CA GLN A 72 9.91 12.20 -6.34
C GLN A 72 9.27 13.23 -7.30
N SER A 73 8.72 12.78 -8.43
CA SER A 73 7.93 13.63 -9.31
C SER A 73 6.55 14.00 -8.72
N LEU A 74 6.01 13.19 -7.81
CA LEU A 74 4.72 13.45 -7.14
C LEU A 74 4.85 14.37 -5.92
N LEU A 75 5.92 14.19 -5.16
CA LEU A 75 6.24 14.99 -3.98
C LEU A 75 7.76 14.97 -3.81
N ALA A 76 8.34 16.17 -3.77
CA ALA A 76 9.77 16.34 -3.59
C ALA A 76 10.24 15.70 -2.29
N ASN A 77 11.49 15.21 -2.29
CA ASN A 77 12.15 14.56 -1.15
C ASN A 77 11.49 13.27 -0.66
N GLN A 78 10.65 12.62 -1.49
CA GLN A 78 10.22 11.26 -1.20
C GLN A 78 11.41 10.30 -1.28
N GLU A 79 11.47 9.37 -0.32
CA GLU A 79 12.48 8.34 -0.21
C GLU A 79 11.80 6.97 -0.02
N ILE A 80 12.25 5.97 -0.77
CA ILE A 80 11.81 4.58 -0.59
C ILE A 80 12.40 4.07 0.72
N THR A 81 11.58 3.47 1.57
CA THR A 81 11.99 2.98 2.89
C THR A 81 12.36 1.51 2.85
N PHE A 82 13.41 1.16 3.63
CA PHE A 82 13.83 -0.15 4.15
C PHE A 82 13.75 -1.40 3.26
N TYR A 83 12.60 -1.73 2.69
CA TYR A 83 12.37 -2.98 1.96
C TYR A 83 11.42 -2.83 0.78
N VAL A 84 11.67 -3.66 -0.23
CA VAL A 84 10.78 -3.92 -1.36
C VAL A 84 10.25 -5.36 -1.23
N VAL A 85 8.93 -5.53 -1.37
CA VAL A 85 8.26 -6.84 -1.38
C VAL A 85 7.86 -7.17 -2.81
N GLU A 86 8.35 -8.29 -3.35
CA GLU A 86 7.91 -8.77 -4.66
C GLU A 86 6.61 -9.57 -4.52
N ASP A 87 5.71 -9.46 -5.50
CA ASP A 87 4.48 -10.24 -5.50
C ASP A 87 4.81 -11.72 -5.83
N PRO A 88 4.49 -12.68 -4.96
CA PRO A 88 4.80 -14.09 -5.22
C PRO A 88 3.96 -14.67 -6.37
N GLN A 89 2.84 -14.04 -6.73
CA GLN A 89 1.96 -14.50 -7.80
C GLN A 89 2.23 -13.81 -9.14
N ASP A 90 2.87 -12.63 -9.11
CA ASP A 90 3.22 -11.88 -10.30
C ASP A 90 4.64 -11.31 -10.19
N THR A 91 5.60 -12.02 -10.81
CA THR A 91 7.01 -11.61 -10.82
C THR A 91 7.25 -10.23 -11.45
N ASN A 92 6.27 -9.68 -12.18
CA ASN A 92 6.34 -8.34 -12.75
C ASN A 92 5.94 -7.24 -11.75
N LEU A 93 5.39 -7.59 -10.58
CA LEU A 93 4.95 -6.64 -9.57
C LEU A 93 5.90 -6.61 -8.37
N ALA A 94 6.03 -5.41 -7.82
CA ALA A 94 6.69 -5.17 -6.53
C ALA A 94 5.97 -4.05 -5.79
N TYR A 95 6.14 -4.05 -4.48
CA TYR A 95 5.55 -3.08 -3.58
C TYR A 95 6.63 -2.48 -2.69
N PHE A 96 6.54 -1.20 -2.43
CA PHE A 96 7.46 -0.51 -1.52
C PHE A 96 6.75 0.61 -0.77
N ALA A 97 7.22 0.88 0.44
CA ALA A 97 6.81 2.05 1.20
C ALA A 97 7.76 3.22 0.89
N ALA A 98 7.25 4.44 0.98
CA ALA A 98 8.03 5.65 0.88
C ALA A 98 7.52 6.69 1.87
N TYR A 99 8.44 7.56 2.30
CA TYR A 99 8.13 8.66 3.18
C TYR A 99 8.57 9.98 2.58
N ALA A 100 7.89 11.06 2.96
CA ALA A 100 8.33 12.43 2.73
C ALA A 100 8.03 13.28 3.96
N TYR A 101 9.07 13.90 4.50
CA TYR A 101 8.93 14.85 5.61
C TYR A 101 8.75 16.27 5.09
N ASN A 102 7.69 16.94 5.53
CA ASN A 102 7.48 18.35 5.29
C ASN A 102 7.93 19.15 6.52
N ASN A 103 9.06 19.86 6.37
CA ASN A 103 9.64 20.61 7.47
C ASN A 103 8.81 21.84 7.88
N ASP A 104 8.04 22.42 6.97
CA ASP A 104 7.22 23.61 7.24
C ASP A 104 5.99 23.24 8.07
N LEU A 105 5.36 22.11 7.73
CA LEU A 105 4.17 21.61 8.40
C LEU A 105 4.48 20.65 9.56
N LYS A 106 5.76 20.29 9.76
CA LYS A 106 6.21 19.31 10.76
C LYS A 106 5.43 18.01 10.71
N ASN A 107 5.13 17.56 9.49
CA ASN A 107 4.38 16.34 9.24
C ASN A 107 5.14 15.40 8.30
N GLU A 108 4.80 14.13 8.38
CA GLU A 108 5.34 13.08 7.53
C GLU A 108 4.22 12.49 6.70
N THR A 109 4.46 12.36 5.39
CA THR A 109 3.57 11.63 4.50
C THR A 109 4.18 10.28 4.22
N LEU A 110 3.42 9.24 4.54
CA LEU A 110 3.73 7.86 4.22
C LEU A 110 2.87 7.40 3.07
N SER A 111 3.46 6.63 2.17
CA SER A 111 2.79 6.14 0.97
C SER A 111 3.27 4.74 0.66
N ILE A 112 2.37 3.89 0.18
CA ILE A 112 2.70 2.56 -0.34
C ILE A 112 2.40 2.57 -1.83
N TYR A 113 3.36 2.07 -2.60
CA TYR A 113 3.32 2.04 -4.05
C TYR A 113 3.31 0.61 -4.57
N LYS A 114 2.57 0.40 -5.64
CA LYS A 114 2.67 -0.75 -6.54
C LYS A 114 3.53 -0.34 -7.73
N TYR A 115 4.46 -1.19 -8.14
CA TYR A 115 5.39 -0.94 -9.25
C TYR A 115 5.35 -2.09 -10.26
N THR A 116 5.18 -1.74 -11.53
CA THR A 116 5.16 -2.68 -12.66
C THR A 116 6.52 -2.66 -13.35
N LYS A 117 7.30 -3.72 -13.16
CA LYS A 117 8.71 -3.82 -13.54
C LYS A 117 8.94 -3.73 -15.05
N SER A 118 8.04 -4.25 -15.87
CA SER A 118 8.16 -4.27 -17.33
C SER A 118 7.92 -2.91 -17.98
N THR A 119 7.00 -2.12 -17.42
CA THR A 119 6.57 -0.83 -17.98
C THR A 119 7.15 0.36 -17.21
N TYR A 120 7.81 0.11 -16.07
CA TYR A 120 8.27 1.14 -15.14
C TYR A 120 7.12 2.05 -14.65
N GLU A 121 5.90 1.52 -14.62
CA GLU A 121 4.72 2.24 -14.15
C GLU A 121 4.56 2.05 -12.64
N TYR A 122 4.04 3.07 -11.97
CA TYR A 122 3.82 3.05 -10.54
C TYR A 122 2.44 3.61 -10.20
N GLU A 123 1.86 3.07 -9.14
CA GLU A 123 0.57 3.49 -8.59
C GLU A 123 0.70 3.66 -7.08
N ARG A 124 0.25 4.80 -6.54
CA ARG A 124 0.14 4.97 -5.10
C ARG A 124 -1.15 4.33 -4.62
N ILE A 125 -1.04 3.14 -4.03
CA ILE A 125 -2.18 2.35 -3.57
C ILE A 125 -2.65 2.77 -2.17
N TRP A 126 -1.78 3.35 -1.35
CA TRP A 126 -2.14 3.84 -0.03
C TRP A 126 -1.33 5.08 0.35
N ARG A 127 -1.93 5.97 1.15
CA ARG A 127 -1.28 7.20 1.64
C ARG A 127 -1.91 7.64 2.96
N GLN A 128 -1.06 8.06 3.90
CA GLN A 128 -1.48 8.79 5.09
C GLN A 128 -0.46 9.87 5.45
N THR A 129 -0.94 10.96 6.04
CA THR A 129 -0.07 12.03 6.56
C THR A 129 -0.26 12.10 8.08
N TYR A 130 0.84 12.16 8.80
CA TYR A 130 0.91 12.20 10.26
C TYR A 130 1.60 13.48 10.71
N ALA A 131 0.98 14.21 11.61
CA ALA A 131 1.61 15.29 12.35
C ALA A 131 2.13 14.79 13.71
N SER A 132 3.08 15.52 14.28
CA SER A 132 3.53 15.25 15.65
C SER A 132 2.35 15.32 16.62
N GLY A 133 2.17 14.28 17.44
CA GLY A 133 1.08 14.17 18.42
C GLY A 133 -0.21 13.54 17.87
N ASP A 134 -0.24 13.08 16.62
CA ASP A 134 -1.39 12.33 16.10
C ASP A 134 -1.58 11.01 16.86
N VAL A 135 -2.77 10.86 17.47
CA VAL A 135 -3.20 9.70 18.28
C VAL A 135 -3.34 8.41 17.46
N ALA A 136 -3.28 8.50 16.13
CA ALA A 136 -3.26 7.35 15.23
C ALA A 136 -1.98 6.51 15.40
N TRP A 137 -0.99 7.04 16.11
CA TRP A 137 0.23 6.35 16.46
C TRP A 137 0.17 5.85 17.90
N MET A 138 0.58 4.59 18.08
CA MET A 138 0.46 3.85 19.34
C MET A 138 1.78 3.72 20.10
N GLY A 139 2.84 4.37 19.63
CA GLY A 139 4.12 4.42 20.34
C GLY A 139 4.11 5.37 21.53
N ASN A 140 5.20 5.35 22.28
CA ASN A 140 5.32 6.04 23.58
C ASN A 140 6.29 7.24 23.55
N THR A 141 6.95 7.47 22.42
CA THR A 141 7.92 8.54 22.15
C THR A 141 7.28 9.78 21.47
N TYR A 142 8.05 10.84 21.22
CA TYR A 142 7.64 11.95 20.34
C TYR A 142 8.14 11.74 18.89
N SER A 143 8.74 10.58 18.64
CA SER A 143 9.40 10.22 17.40
C SER A 143 8.37 9.79 16.35
N LEU A 144 8.67 10.05 15.08
CA LEU A 144 7.80 9.63 13.99
C LEU A 144 7.94 8.11 13.77
N PRO A 145 6.85 7.40 13.43
CA PRO A 145 6.91 5.97 13.19
C PRO A 145 7.73 5.64 11.94
N VAL A 146 8.49 4.56 12.03
CA VAL A 146 9.11 3.89 10.89
C VAL A 146 8.16 2.83 10.34
N TRP A 147 8.02 2.83 9.02
CA TRP A 147 7.14 1.92 8.29
C TRP A 147 7.94 1.05 7.34
N ARG A 148 7.76 -0.26 7.47
CA ARG A 148 8.46 -1.26 6.66
C ARG A 148 7.46 -2.23 6.06
N LEU A 149 7.59 -2.52 4.77
CA LEU A 149 6.91 -3.68 4.19
C LEU A 149 7.76 -4.92 4.50
N VAL A 150 7.19 -5.86 5.24
CA VAL A 150 7.94 -7.01 5.78
C VAL A 150 7.49 -8.35 5.20
N GLY A 151 6.47 -8.35 4.35
CA GLY A 151 6.03 -9.56 3.67
C GLY A 151 4.73 -9.40 2.89
N TYR A 152 4.25 -10.53 2.39
CA TYR A 152 3.01 -10.69 1.64
C TYR A 152 2.26 -11.90 2.17
N ASP A 153 0.95 -11.78 2.36
CA ASP A 153 0.10 -12.88 2.82
C ASP A 153 -1.29 -12.76 2.16
N ASN A 154 -1.64 -13.75 1.33
CA ASN A 154 -2.98 -13.91 0.75
C ASN A 154 -3.60 -12.62 0.15
N GLY A 155 -2.86 -11.94 -0.74
CA GLY A 155 -3.34 -10.70 -1.36
C GLY A 155 -3.20 -9.47 -0.48
N LYS A 156 -2.47 -9.55 0.63
CA LYS A 156 -2.23 -8.45 1.55
C LYS A 156 -0.74 -8.20 1.70
N LEU A 157 -0.37 -6.93 1.85
CA LEU A 157 0.98 -6.55 2.27
C LEU A 157 1.05 -6.51 3.78
N ILE A 158 2.10 -7.09 4.35
CA ILE A 158 2.37 -7.04 5.78
C ILE A 158 3.24 -5.83 6.06
N VAL A 159 2.77 -4.96 6.94
CA VAL A 159 3.40 -3.68 7.28
C VAL A 159 3.80 -3.71 8.74
N LEU A 160 5.10 -3.56 9.01
CA LEU A 160 5.61 -3.28 10.34
C LEU A 160 5.58 -1.76 10.56
N VAL A 161 4.98 -1.35 11.67
CA VAL A 161 5.03 0.02 12.17
C VAL A 161 5.75 -0.01 13.51
N GLU A 162 6.86 0.71 13.63
CA GLU A 162 7.70 0.75 14.84
C GLU A 162 8.17 2.17 15.18
N ASP A 163 8.61 2.38 16.41
CA ASP A 163 9.29 3.62 16.81
C ASP A 163 10.66 3.72 16.13
N SER A 164 11.00 4.90 15.61
CA SER A 164 12.28 5.11 14.89
C SER A 164 13.52 4.79 15.71
N ASP A 165 13.41 4.88 17.03
CA ASP A 165 14.51 4.64 17.97
C ASP A 165 14.79 3.14 18.19
N ASN A 166 13.90 2.26 17.73
CA ASN A 166 13.99 0.80 17.91
C ASN A 166 14.41 0.09 16.63
N SER A 167 15.53 0.52 16.04
CA SER A 167 16.06 -0.14 14.85
C SER A 167 16.43 -1.61 15.15
N PRO A 168 15.97 -2.58 14.33
CA PRO A 168 16.33 -3.98 14.49
C PRO A 168 17.84 -4.20 14.38
N GLY A 169 18.37 -5.19 15.10
CA GLY A 169 19.75 -5.64 14.93
C GLY A 169 20.02 -6.25 13.55
N ILE A 170 21.29 -6.47 13.20
CA ILE A 170 21.73 -6.92 11.86
C ILE A 170 21.01 -8.20 11.39
N CYS A 171 20.84 -9.18 12.28
CA CYS A 171 20.12 -10.43 11.97
C CYS A 171 18.67 -10.43 12.43
N ALA A 172 18.19 -9.37 13.08
CA ALA A 172 16.81 -9.32 13.55
C ALA A 172 15.87 -9.33 12.34
N GLN A 173 14.92 -10.27 12.31
CA GLN A 173 13.91 -10.31 11.27
C GLN A 173 12.81 -9.29 11.61
N PRO A 174 12.58 -8.24 10.79
CA PRO A 174 11.61 -7.20 11.09
C PRO A 174 10.20 -7.73 11.34
N PHE A 175 9.84 -8.84 10.69
CA PHE A 175 8.57 -9.53 10.94
C PHE A 175 8.42 -9.96 12.42
N LEU A 176 9.46 -10.52 13.03
CA LEU A 176 9.42 -10.97 14.43
C LEU A 176 9.40 -9.79 15.41
N VAL A 177 10.03 -8.66 15.07
CA VAL A 177 10.04 -7.45 15.91
C VAL A 177 8.62 -6.98 16.22
N GLY A 178 7.72 -7.02 15.23
CA GLY A 178 6.31 -6.62 15.41
C GLY A 178 5.46 -7.60 16.22
N ILE A 179 5.98 -8.78 16.55
CA ILE A 179 5.34 -9.81 17.36
C ILE A 179 5.86 -9.76 18.80
N ASP A 180 7.18 -9.66 18.95
CA ASP A 180 7.86 -9.79 20.24
C ASP A 180 7.63 -8.58 21.16
N ASN A 181 7.30 -7.40 20.61
CA ASN A 181 7.12 -6.19 21.40
C ASN A 181 6.05 -5.23 20.84
N GLU A 182 4.78 -5.60 21.06
CA GLU A 182 3.60 -4.82 20.64
C GLU A 182 3.53 -3.38 21.21
N ASN A 183 4.34 -3.04 22.21
CA ASN A 183 4.35 -1.69 22.79
C ASN A 183 5.18 -0.70 21.97
N VAL A 184 6.07 -1.17 21.10
CA VAL A 184 6.96 -0.32 20.30
C VAL A 184 6.96 -0.67 18.82
N ALA A 185 6.39 -1.83 18.46
CA ALA A 185 6.30 -2.30 17.09
C ALA A 185 5.02 -3.13 16.92
N ARG A 186 4.29 -2.97 15.82
CA ARG A 186 3.11 -3.80 15.51
C ARG A 186 3.01 -4.12 14.03
N LEU A 187 2.45 -5.29 13.76
CA LEU A 187 2.14 -5.73 12.40
C LEU A 187 0.72 -5.32 12.01
N PHE A 188 0.61 -4.85 10.78
CA PHE A 188 -0.63 -4.55 10.11
C PHE A 188 -0.66 -5.22 8.74
N THR A 189 -1.84 -5.26 8.13
CA THR A 189 -2.01 -5.63 6.74
C THR A 189 -2.68 -4.53 5.94
N LEU A 190 -2.27 -4.39 4.69
CA LEU A 190 -2.98 -3.62 3.66
C LEU A 190 -3.57 -4.60 2.65
N ASP A 191 -4.89 -4.62 2.51
CA ASP A 191 -5.57 -5.45 1.51
C ASP A 191 -5.39 -4.86 0.10
N LEU A 192 -4.76 -5.61 -0.82
CA LEU A 192 -4.49 -5.13 -2.18
C LEU A 192 -5.76 -5.09 -3.04
N ALA A 193 -6.81 -5.83 -2.68
CA ALA A 193 -8.10 -5.76 -3.36
C ALA A 193 -8.90 -4.51 -2.95
N ASN A 194 -8.66 -3.98 -1.74
CA ASN A 194 -9.25 -2.74 -1.26
C ASN A 194 -8.29 -1.90 -0.39
N PRO A 195 -7.25 -1.29 -0.98
CA PRO A 195 -6.27 -0.52 -0.22
C PRO A 195 -6.88 0.70 0.50
N SER A 196 -8.02 1.19 -0.01
CA SER A 196 -8.72 2.35 0.52
C SER A 196 -9.38 2.09 1.89
N ALA A 197 -9.56 0.81 2.27
CA ALA A 197 -10.03 0.44 3.60
C ALA A 197 -9.02 0.79 4.72
N GLY A 198 -7.78 1.08 4.35
CA GLY A 198 -6.70 1.33 5.29
C GLY A 198 -6.09 0.05 5.82
N LEU A 199 -5.40 0.18 6.95
CA LEU A 199 -4.65 -0.91 7.56
C LEU A 199 -5.48 -1.61 8.62
N ALA A 200 -5.34 -2.93 8.68
CA ALA A 200 -5.92 -3.76 9.72
C ALA A 200 -4.82 -4.37 10.58
N PRO A 201 -4.99 -4.52 11.92
CA PRO A 201 -4.07 -5.29 12.74
C PRO A 201 -3.86 -6.69 12.17
N TYR A 202 -2.63 -7.19 12.24
CA TYR A 202 -2.27 -8.48 11.69
C TYR A 202 -1.80 -9.43 12.80
N THR A 203 -2.38 -10.63 12.81
CA THR A 203 -1.92 -11.75 13.63
C THR A 203 -1.32 -12.79 12.70
N PRO A 204 0.02 -12.92 12.69
CA PRO A 204 0.71 -13.96 11.92
C PRO A 204 0.21 -15.37 12.21
N ASP A 205 0.22 -16.22 11.19
CA ASP A 205 0.14 -17.66 11.40
C ASP A 205 1.47 -18.22 11.92
N GLU A 206 1.41 -19.41 12.55
CA GLU A 206 2.60 -20.06 13.10
C GLU A 206 3.64 -20.42 12.03
N GLU A 207 3.19 -20.63 10.78
CA GLU A 207 4.04 -20.99 9.66
C GLU A 207 4.98 -19.83 9.30
N LEU A 208 4.46 -18.62 9.14
CA LEU A 208 5.22 -17.40 8.89
C LEU A 208 6.18 -17.08 10.04
N VAL A 209 5.74 -17.27 11.28
CA VAL A 209 6.62 -17.11 12.45
C VAL A 209 7.78 -18.11 12.38
N GLY A 210 7.50 -19.36 12.00
CA GLY A 210 8.51 -20.39 11.77
C GLY A 210 9.50 -20.02 10.68
N GLN A 211 9.02 -19.54 9.52
CA GLN A 211 9.86 -19.10 8.41
C GLN A 211 10.76 -17.92 8.81
N ALA A 212 10.20 -16.90 9.48
CA ALA A 212 10.95 -15.75 9.97
C ALA A 212 12.02 -16.17 10.99
N THR A 213 11.66 -17.05 11.94
CA THR A 213 12.59 -17.56 12.95
C THR A 213 13.74 -18.34 12.32
N ALA A 214 13.44 -19.19 11.33
CA ALA A 214 14.47 -19.93 10.60
C ALA A 214 15.45 -18.98 9.90
N LYS A 215 14.96 -17.96 9.19
CA LYS A 215 15.78 -16.96 8.49
C LYS A 215 16.63 -16.12 9.46
N GLN A 216 16.09 -15.76 10.62
CA GLN A 216 16.86 -15.10 11.69
C GLN A 216 18.00 -15.98 12.18
N ASN A 217 17.70 -17.26 12.47
CA ASN A 217 18.67 -18.20 12.99
C ASN A 217 19.77 -18.54 11.98
N GLU A 218 19.43 -18.65 10.70
CA GLU A 218 20.40 -18.83 9.60
C GLU A 218 21.40 -17.67 9.57
N CYS A 219 20.91 -16.42 9.61
CA CYS A 219 21.78 -15.25 9.70
C CYS A 219 22.69 -15.30 10.93
N LEU A 220 22.14 -15.64 12.09
CA LEU A 220 22.91 -15.73 13.35
C LEU A 220 23.97 -16.85 13.33
N SER A 221 23.73 -17.95 12.60
CA SER A 221 24.70 -19.03 12.48
C SER A 221 25.86 -18.73 11.54
N ASP A 222 25.68 -17.79 10.62
CA ASP A 222 26.69 -17.39 9.63
C ASP A 222 27.61 -16.24 10.12
N MET A 223 27.34 -15.66 11.30
CA MET A 223 28.13 -14.61 11.95
C MET A 223 29.26 -15.15 12.84
#